data_AF-A0A815WF12-F1
#
_entry.id   AF-A0A815WF12-F1
#
_cell.length_a   1.000
_cell.length_b   1.000
_cell.length_c   1.000
_cell.angle_alpha   90.00
_cell.angle_beta   90.00
_cell.angle_gamma   90.00
#
_symmetry.space_group_name_H-M   'P 1'
#
loop_
_entity.id
_entity.type
_entity.pdbx_description
1 polymer ?
#
loop_
_entity_poly.entity_id
_entity_poly.type
_entity_poly.pdbx_seq_one_letter_code
_entity_poly.pdbx_strand_id
1 'polypeptide(L)'
;MLSVTDPTARSNTKLSAMNGEWKSFNRLTARASMAQERIYLDEHIRFISYDNDKSGEQHNILAIYNVPMCFKLIMNQQTISIRHLKLALLCLIRKHTILRTSLNYDTAKDCLMQTIKQMPNDDDDHYYSFQLTKISSEDELEQI
;
A
#
# COMPACT_ATOMS: atom_id res chain seq x y z
N MET A 1 -51.16 -54.42 11.82
CA MET A 1 -49.91 -54.56 11.05
C MET A 1 -49.22 -53.20 11.05
N LEU A 2 -48.21 -53.03 11.90
CA LEU A 2 -47.38 -51.83 11.99
C LEU A 2 -45.99 -52.22 11.44
N SER A 3 -45.61 -51.62 10.32
CA SER A 3 -44.34 -51.88 9.65
C SER A 3 -43.23 -51.04 10.28
N VAL A 4 -42.20 -51.72 10.76
CA VAL A 4 -40.97 -51.16 11.33
C VAL A 4 -40.16 -50.52 10.21
N THR A 5 -39.68 -49.29 10.44
CA THR A 5 -38.77 -48.55 9.56
C THR A 5 -37.32 -48.96 9.81
N ASP A 6 -36.63 -49.38 8.75
CA ASP A 6 -35.19 -49.66 8.72
C ASP A 6 -34.40 -48.34 8.53
N PRO A 7 -33.45 -47.96 9.40
CA PRO A 7 -32.69 -46.72 9.30
C PRO A 7 -31.35 -46.95 8.62
N THR A 8 -31.34 -47.28 7.34
CA THR A 8 -30.10 -47.39 6.55
C THR A 8 -30.22 -46.79 5.16
N ALA A 9 -30.42 -45.47 5.09
CA ALA A 9 -30.20 -44.69 3.88
C ALA A 9 -29.31 -43.47 4.20
N ARG A 10 -28.05 -43.73 4.56
CA ARG A 10 -27.01 -42.69 4.54
C ARG A 10 -26.62 -42.44 3.08
N SER A 11 -27.23 -41.43 2.47
CA SER A 11 -26.78 -40.88 1.21
C SER A 11 -25.36 -40.33 1.40
N ASN A 12 -24.38 -41.04 0.84
CA ASN A 12 -23.02 -40.53 0.66
C ASN A 12 -23.05 -39.43 -0.41
N THR A 13 -23.49 -38.23 -0.04
CA THR A 13 -23.19 -37.02 -0.80
C THR A 13 -21.71 -36.74 -0.60
N LYS A 14 -20.90 -37.25 -1.55
CA LYS A 14 -19.55 -36.76 -1.80
C LYS A 14 -19.62 -35.23 -1.87
N LEU A 15 -19.12 -34.57 -0.83
CA LEU A 15 -18.67 -33.18 -0.92
C LEU A 15 -17.56 -33.15 -1.96
N SER A 16 -17.96 -32.91 -3.21
CA SER A 16 -17.07 -32.42 -4.25
C SER A 16 -16.52 -31.11 -3.72
N ALA A 17 -15.32 -31.16 -3.16
CA ALA A 17 -14.50 -29.99 -2.92
C ALA A 17 -14.43 -29.25 -4.26
N MET A 18 -15.21 -28.17 -4.38
CA MET A 18 -14.99 -27.17 -5.39
C MET A 18 -13.63 -26.58 -5.04
N ASN A 19 -12.59 -27.19 -5.59
CA ASN A 19 -11.30 -26.57 -5.81
C ASN A 19 -11.58 -25.39 -6.73
N GLY A 20 -12.13 -24.32 -6.16
CA GLY A 20 -12.17 -23.03 -6.79
C GLY A 20 -10.73 -22.67 -7.02
N GLU A 21 -10.30 -22.77 -8.27
CA GLU A 21 -9.10 -22.11 -8.74
C GLU A 21 -9.20 -20.68 -8.22
N TRP A 22 -8.37 -20.33 -7.24
CA TRP A 22 -8.12 -18.95 -6.90
C TRP A 22 -7.44 -18.36 -8.14
N LYS A 23 -8.24 -17.90 -9.10
CA LYS A 23 -7.74 -17.02 -10.15
C LYS A 23 -7.16 -15.84 -9.40
N SER A 24 -5.82 -15.78 -9.38
CA SER A 24 -5.12 -14.61 -8.88
C SER A 24 -5.70 -13.43 -9.65
N PHE A 25 -6.45 -12.57 -8.95
CA PHE A 25 -6.82 -11.28 -9.50
C PHE A 25 -5.48 -10.53 -9.60
N ASN A 26 -4.86 -10.64 -10.77
CA ASN A 26 -3.51 -10.14 -11.05
C ASN A 26 -3.40 -8.62 -10.83
N ARG A 27 -4.54 -7.93 -10.66
CA ARG A 27 -4.60 -6.52 -10.27
C ARG A 27 -5.96 -6.23 -9.64
N LEU A 28 -5.97 -5.84 -8.36
CA LEU A 28 -7.16 -5.27 -7.73
C LEU A 28 -7.19 -3.78 -8.08
N THR A 29 -8.04 -3.43 -9.02
CA THR A 29 -8.26 -2.05 -9.48
C THR A 29 -9.70 -1.66 -9.19
N ALA A 30 -9.89 -0.47 -8.62
CA ALA A 30 -11.19 0.10 -8.29
C ALA A 30 -11.15 1.61 -8.50
N ARG A 31 -12.32 2.25 -8.51
CA ARG A 31 -12.38 3.71 -8.44
C ARG A 31 -11.82 4.18 -7.10
N ALA A 32 -11.12 5.31 -7.09
CA ALA A 32 -10.69 5.96 -5.88
C ALA A 32 -11.91 6.38 -5.03
N SER A 33 -11.72 6.50 -3.72
CA SER A 33 -12.76 7.04 -2.84
C SER A 33 -12.97 8.53 -3.11
N MET A 34 -14.14 9.06 -2.73
CA MET A 34 -14.42 10.49 -2.84
C MET A 34 -13.38 11.35 -2.10
N ALA A 35 -12.86 10.87 -0.96
CA ALA A 35 -11.80 11.55 -0.22
C ALA A 35 -10.49 11.58 -1.00
N GLN A 36 -10.10 10.46 -1.63
CA GLN A 36 -8.90 10.39 -2.48
C GLN A 36 -9.03 11.31 -3.70
N GLU A 37 -10.19 11.30 -4.37
CA GLU A 37 -10.48 12.20 -5.51
C GLU A 37 -10.39 13.68 -5.09
N ARG A 38 -10.89 14.03 -3.90
CA ARG A 38 -10.83 15.41 -3.41
C ARG A 38 -9.40 15.87 -3.10
N ILE A 39 -8.60 15.02 -2.46
CA ILE A 39 -7.19 15.31 -2.18
C ILE A 39 -6.44 15.50 -3.49
N TYR A 40 -6.60 14.56 -4.44
CA TYR A 40 -5.97 14.64 -5.76
C TYR A 40 -6.33 15.94 -6.50
N LEU A 41 -7.60 16.33 -6.48
CA LEU A 41 -8.04 17.58 -7.11
C LEU A 41 -7.46 18.82 -6.42
N ASP A 42 -7.48 18.87 -5.09
CA ASP A 42 -6.96 20.01 -4.33
C ASP A 42 -5.43 20.14 -4.52
N GLU A 43 -4.72 19.02 -4.59
CA GLU A 43 -3.31 18.96 -4.95
C GLU A 43 -3.06 19.52 -6.36
N HIS A 44 -3.80 19.05 -7.37
CA HIS A 44 -3.66 19.56 -8.72
C HIS A 44 -3.94 21.06 -8.80
N ILE A 45 -5.04 21.56 -8.21
CA ILE A 45 -5.36 22.99 -8.22
C ILE A 45 -4.22 23.84 -7.65
N ARG A 46 -3.59 23.38 -6.56
CA ARG A 46 -2.50 24.10 -5.91
C ARG A 46 -1.19 24.05 -6.70
N PHE A 47 -0.92 22.93 -7.38
CA PHE A 47 0.37 22.72 -8.03
C PHE A 47 0.39 22.93 -9.56
N ILE A 48 -0.78 23.08 -10.22
CA ILE A 48 -0.91 23.36 -11.66
C ILE A 48 -0.16 24.63 -12.11
N SER A 49 0.00 25.63 -11.23
CA SER A 49 0.72 26.87 -11.57
C SER A 49 2.24 26.73 -11.57
N TYR A 50 2.81 25.73 -10.88
CA TYR A 50 4.26 25.57 -10.75
C TYR A 50 4.90 24.93 -11.98
N ASP A 51 4.16 24.11 -12.73
CA ASP A 51 4.65 23.52 -14.00
C ASP A 51 4.78 24.56 -15.14
N ASN A 52 4.13 25.72 -15.00
CA ASN A 52 4.09 26.75 -16.04
C ASN A 52 5.13 27.86 -15.85
N ASP A 53 5.76 27.96 -14.68
CA ASP A 53 6.86 28.89 -14.44
C ASP A 53 8.18 28.25 -14.90
N LYS A 54 8.66 28.69 -16.07
CA LYS A 54 9.95 28.26 -16.65
C LYS A 54 11.17 28.87 -15.94
N SER A 55 10.97 29.64 -14.88
CA SER A 55 12.06 30.06 -13.99
C SER A 55 12.51 28.81 -13.25
N GLY A 56 13.71 28.31 -13.56
CA GLY A 56 14.34 27.16 -12.89
C GLY A 56 14.63 27.37 -11.39
N GLU A 57 13.89 28.23 -10.71
CA GLU A 57 13.82 28.29 -9.27
C GLU A 57 13.05 27.07 -8.78
N GLN A 58 13.74 26.26 -8.00
CA GLN A 58 13.21 25.08 -7.35
C GLN A 58 12.22 25.55 -6.29
N HIS A 59 10.99 25.83 -6.70
CA HIS A 59 9.93 26.16 -5.76
C HIS A 59 9.73 24.95 -4.86
N ASN A 60 9.92 25.14 -3.55
CA ASN A 60 9.63 24.13 -2.55
C ASN A 60 8.16 23.72 -2.71
N ILE A 61 7.92 22.59 -3.37
CA ILE A 61 6.62 21.95 -3.46
C ILE A 61 6.31 21.52 -2.03
N LEU A 62 5.58 22.37 -1.31
CA LEU A 62 5.10 22.09 0.03
C LEU A 62 4.27 20.82 -0.05
N ALA A 63 4.77 19.72 0.49
CA ALA A 63 4.07 18.45 0.50
C ALA A 63 2.97 18.45 1.59
N ILE A 64 1.97 19.31 1.42
CA ILE A 64 0.93 19.62 2.43
C ILE A 64 0.05 18.42 2.80
N TYR A 65 -0.04 17.41 1.91
CA TYR A 65 -0.77 16.17 2.18
C TYR A 65 0.12 15.05 2.72
N ASN A 66 1.44 15.28 2.82
CA ASN A 66 2.32 14.34 3.49
C ASN A 66 2.18 14.50 5.00
N VAL A 67 2.02 13.38 5.69
CA VAL A 67 1.95 13.34 7.16
C VAL A 67 3.17 12.55 7.65
N PRO A 68 4.32 13.20 7.88
CA PRO A 68 5.51 12.52 8.37
C PRO A 68 5.24 12.00 9.79
N MET A 69 5.67 10.77 10.06
CA MET A 69 5.62 10.17 11.39
C MET A 69 7.04 9.92 11.88
N CYS A 70 7.45 10.67 12.90
CA CYS A 70 8.76 10.57 13.52
C CYS A 70 8.68 9.77 14.82
N PHE A 71 9.53 8.76 14.95
CA PHE A 71 9.61 7.92 16.14
C PHE A 71 10.99 8.00 16.76
N LYS A 72 11.06 8.40 18.04
CA LYS A 72 12.30 8.36 18.83
C LYS A 72 12.46 6.99 19.47
N LEU A 73 13.51 6.28 19.08
CA LEU A 73 13.83 4.97 19.66
C LEU A 73 14.80 5.17 20.83
N ILE A 74 14.32 4.95 22.06
CA ILE A 74 15.15 5.06 23.27
C ILE A 74 15.83 3.70 23.47
N MET A 75 17.15 3.65 23.26
CA MET A 75 17.98 2.47 23.48
C MET A 75 18.63 2.56 24.85
N ASN A 76 18.25 1.68 25.77
CA ASN A 76 18.88 1.66 27.10
C ASN A 76 20.29 1.04 27.04
N GLN A 77 20.45 -0.11 26.36
CA GLN A 77 21.74 -0.83 26.22
C GLN A 77 21.84 -1.70 24.95
N GLN A 78 20.82 -1.70 24.08
CA GLN A 78 20.78 -2.53 22.87
C GLN A 78 21.01 -1.68 21.63
N THR A 79 21.58 -2.27 20.59
CA THR A 79 21.70 -1.64 19.27
C THR A 79 20.56 -2.14 18.37
N ILE A 80 19.99 -1.25 17.56
CA ILE A 80 19.06 -1.66 16.50
C ILE A 80 19.86 -2.14 15.31
N SER A 81 19.58 -3.36 14.87
CA SER A 81 20.02 -3.81 13.56
C SER A 81 19.19 -3.12 12.47
N ILE A 82 19.83 -2.23 11.71
CA ILE A 82 19.22 -1.57 10.54
C ILE A 82 18.67 -2.62 9.56
N ARG A 83 19.37 -3.75 9.39
CA ARG A 83 18.92 -4.85 8.52
C ARG A 83 17.59 -5.43 9.00
N HIS A 84 17.44 -5.72 10.29
CA HIS A 84 16.19 -6.23 10.82
C HIS A 84 15.07 -5.19 10.76
N LEU A 85 15.38 -3.91 10.94
CA LEU A 85 14.41 -2.83 10.77
C LEU A 85 13.89 -2.77 9.31
N LYS A 86 14.79 -2.84 8.31
CA LYS A 86 14.39 -2.89 6.90
C LYS A 86 13.48 -4.09 6.62
N LEU A 87 13.83 -5.28 7.10
CA LEU A 87 13.00 -6.48 6.93
C LEU A 87 11.62 -6.34 7.61
N ALA A 88 11.58 -5.76 8.82
CA ALA A 88 10.32 -5.51 9.51
C ALA A 88 9.42 -4.53 8.74
N LEU A 89 9.99 -3.46 8.17
CA LEU A 89 9.26 -2.51 7.33
C LEU A 89 8.74 -3.17 6.04
N LEU A 90 9.55 -3.99 5.38
CA LEU A 90 9.11 -4.77 4.21
C LEU A 90 7.94 -5.71 4.56
N CYS A 91 8.01 -6.41 5.69
CA CYS A 91 6.91 -7.25 6.17
C CYS A 91 5.62 -6.44 6.40
N LEU A 92 5.71 -5.23 6.95
CA LEU A 92 4.56 -4.35 7.11
C LEU A 92 3.95 -3.95 5.77
N ILE A 93 4.77 -3.56 4.79
CA ILE A 93 4.29 -3.19 3.45
C ILE A 93 3.64 -4.39 2.74
N ARG A 94 4.21 -5.60 2.87
CA ARG A 94 3.61 -6.83 2.33
C ARG A 94 2.23 -7.10 2.95
N LYS A 95 2.13 -7.02 4.27
CA LYS A 95 0.92 -7.27 5.05
C LYS A 95 -0.19 -6.23 4.80
N HIS A 96 0.15 -4.96 4.68
CA HIS A 96 -0.80 -3.86 4.59
C HIS A 96 -0.94 -3.35 3.15
N THR A 97 -1.96 -3.81 2.45
CA THR A 97 -2.21 -3.47 1.03
C THR A 97 -2.33 -1.99 0.74
N ILE A 98 -2.78 -1.18 1.72
CA ILE A 98 -2.90 0.28 1.57
C ILE A 98 -1.56 0.95 1.27
N LEU A 99 -0.45 0.42 1.81
CA LEU A 99 0.92 0.91 1.55
C LEU A 99 1.41 0.57 0.13
N ARG A 100 0.65 -0.24 -0.60
CA ARG A 100 0.91 -0.65 -1.99
C ARG A 100 -0.13 -0.08 -2.95
N THR A 101 -1.01 0.80 -2.48
CA THR A 101 -2.00 1.45 -3.31
C THR A 101 -1.33 2.53 -4.15
N SER A 102 -1.57 2.49 -5.46
CA SER A 102 -1.21 3.55 -6.41
C SER A 102 -2.46 4.18 -6.99
N LEU A 103 -2.44 5.49 -7.19
CA LEU A 103 -3.49 6.25 -7.86
C LEU A 103 -3.06 6.55 -9.30
N ASN A 104 -3.99 6.47 -10.24
CA ASN A 104 -3.79 6.86 -11.64
C ASN A 104 -5.08 7.44 -12.20
N TYR A 105 -5.00 8.55 -12.93
CA TYR A 105 -6.15 9.13 -13.61
C TYR A 105 -6.45 8.38 -14.91
N ASP A 106 -7.61 7.75 -15.02
CA ASP A 106 -8.07 7.07 -16.24
C ASP A 106 -8.82 8.09 -17.12
N THR A 107 -8.12 8.66 -18.09
CA THR A 107 -8.66 9.69 -19.00
C THR A 107 -9.83 9.19 -19.84
N ALA A 108 -9.88 7.89 -20.16
CA ALA A 108 -10.98 7.32 -20.93
C ALA A 108 -12.28 7.25 -20.12
N LYS A 109 -12.18 7.12 -18.80
CA LYS A 109 -13.32 7.06 -17.87
C LYS A 109 -13.52 8.33 -17.07
N ASP A 110 -12.68 9.33 -17.29
CA ASP A 110 -12.67 10.60 -16.57
C ASP A 110 -12.75 10.43 -15.04
N CYS A 111 -11.96 9.49 -14.50
CA CYS A 111 -11.97 9.23 -13.06
C CYS A 111 -10.63 8.77 -12.52
N LEU A 112 -10.41 9.02 -11.22
CA LEU A 112 -9.25 8.55 -10.51
C LEU A 112 -9.43 7.07 -10.14
N MET A 113 -8.48 6.25 -10.58
CA MET A 113 -8.45 4.82 -10.30
C MET A 113 -7.39 4.53 -9.24
N GLN A 114 -7.73 3.66 -8.30
CA GLN A 114 -6.78 3.09 -7.35
C GLN A 114 -6.47 1.65 -7.72
N THR A 115 -5.22 1.27 -7.53
CA THR A 115 -4.74 -0.09 -7.82
C THR A 115 -3.80 -0.56 -6.72
N ILE A 116 -4.02 -1.77 -6.23
CA ILE A 116 -3.08 -2.42 -5.30
C ILE A 116 -1.98 -3.08 -6.12
N LYS A 117 -0.73 -2.62 -5.97
CA LYS A 117 0.43 -3.26 -6.59
C LYS A 117 0.70 -4.60 -5.91
N GLN A 118 0.77 -5.67 -6.71
CA GLN A 118 1.27 -6.95 -6.23
C GLN A 118 2.77 -6.84 -5.97
N MET A 119 3.22 -7.44 -4.88
CA MET A 119 4.65 -7.64 -4.67
C MET A 119 5.11 -8.76 -5.60
N PRO A 120 6.29 -8.66 -6.21
CA PRO A 120 6.95 -9.84 -6.75
C PRO A 120 7.19 -10.87 -5.63
N ASN A 121 7.49 -12.11 -6.01
CA ASN A 121 7.79 -13.19 -5.07
C ASN A 121 8.91 -12.77 -4.08
N ASP A 122 8.99 -13.50 -2.96
CA ASP A 122 9.80 -13.15 -1.78
C ASP A 122 11.28 -12.82 -2.02
N ASP A 123 11.84 -13.16 -3.19
CA ASP A 123 13.26 -12.98 -3.54
C ASP A 123 13.61 -11.61 -4.15
N ASP A 124 12.64 -10.77 -4.49
CA ASP A 124 12.90 -9.52 -5.23
C ASP A 124 12.92 -8.29 -4.28
N ASP A 125 14.06 -8.10 -3.61
CA ASP A 125 14.31 -7.00 -2.66
C ASP A 125 14.37 -5.60 -3.30
N HIS A 126 14.17 -5.49 -4.62
CA HIS A 126 14.38 -4.26 -5.39
C HIS A 126 13.18 -3.30 -5.45
N TYR A 127 12.03 -3.65 -4.88
CA TYR A 127 10.82 -2.83 -5.00
C TYR A 127 10.81 -1.58 -4.11
N TYR A 128 11.58 -1.58 -3.02
CA TYR A 128 11.64 -0.47 -2.08
C TYR A 128 13.09 -0.11 -1.77
N SER A 129 13.41 1.17 -1.85
CA SER A 129 14.69 1.70 -1.40
C SER A 129 14.57 2.22 0.02
N PHE A 130 15.55 1.90 0.86
CA PHE A 130 15.68 2.44 2.20
C PHE A 130 16.95 3.27 2.28
N GLN A 131 16.79 4.58 2.45
CA GLN A 131 17.90 5.50 2.65
C GLN A 131 18.21 5.63 4.14
N LEU A 132 19.49 5.55 4.48
CA LEU A 132 19.99 5.87 5.81
C LEU A 132 20.68 7.23 5.73
N THR A 133 20.16 8.20 6.48
CA THR A 133 20.75 9.53 6.58
C THR A 133 21.25 9.74 8.00
N LYS A 134 22.49 10.20 8.14
CA LYS A 134 23.04 10.61 9.42
C LYS A 134 22.83 12.11 9.55
N ILE A 135 21.95 12.50 10.46
CA ILE A 135 21.66 13.89 10.77
C ILE A 135 22.63 14.32 11.88
N SER A 136 23.39 15.38 11.62
CA SER A 136 24.44 15.87 12.51
C SER A 136 24.08 17.20 13.17
N SER A 137 23.08 17.93 12.65
CA SER A 137 22.57 19.17 13.22
C SER A 137 21.04 19.21 13.28
N GLU A 138 20.49 20.09 14.12
CA GLU A 138 19.05 20.31 14.23
C GLU A 138 18.47 20.96 12.95
N ASP A 139 19.24 21.83 12.31
CA ASP A 139 18.90 22.45 11.01
C ASP A 139 18.73 21.43 9.86
N GLU A 140 19.40 20.27 9.94
CA GLU A 140 19.26 19.18 8.97
C GLU A 140 17.98 18.35 9.22
N LEU A 141 17.44 18.36 10.45
CA LEU A 141 16.19 17.67 10.80
C LEU A 141 14.97 18.43 10.27
N GLU A 142 15.01 19.77 10.26
CA GLU A 142 13.93 20.63 9.76
C GLU A 142 13.76 20.57 8.23
N GLN A 143 14.72 19.97 7.52
CA GLN A 143 14.72 19.81 6.06
C GLN A 143 14.18 18.45 5.58
N ILE A 144 13.75 17.57 6.49
CA ILE A 144 13.21 16.22 6.22
C ILE A 144 11.71 16.19 6.54
#